data_AF-A0A4Q0M3F0-F1
#
_entry.id   AF-A0A4Q0M3F0-F1
#
_cell.length_a   1.000
_cell.length_b   1.000
_cell.length_c   1.000
_cell.angle_alpha   90.00
_cell.angle_beta   90.00
_cell.angle_gamma   90.00
#
_symmetry.space_group_name_H-M   'P 1'
#
loop_
_entity.id
_entity.type
_entity.pdbx_description
1 polymer ?
#
loop_
_entity_poly.entity_id
_entity_poly.type
_entity_poly.pdbx_seq_one_letter_code
_entity_poly.pdbx_strand_id
1 'polypeptide(L)' 'MPDETPEIIEKNGSWTYRIGGMTFGSYPSRKAALIASAKHQDEHPEPVARQDQGSRDWNN' A
#
# COMPACT_ATOMS: atom_id res chain seq x y z
N MET A 1 -1.24 13.05 9.65
CA MET A 1 -0.78 12.03 8.69
C MET A 1 -0.75 12.69 7.33
N PRO A 2 0.37 12.72 6.60
CA PRO A 2 0.34 13.12 5.20
C PRO A 2 -0.67 12.20 4.49
N ASP A 3 -1.59 12.79 3.76
CA ASP A 3 -2.62 12.11 3.00
C ASP A 3 -1.91 11.34 1.85
N GLU A 4 -1.46 10.11 2.11
CA GLU A 4 -0.81 9.25 1.11
C GLU A 4 -1.87 8.72 0.14
N THR A 5 -2.52 9.64 -0.58
CA THR A 5 -3.49 9.30 -1.61
C THR A 5 -2.80 8.66 -2.81
N PRO A 6 -3.36 7.58 -3.38
CA PRO A 6 -2.75 6.93 -4.51
C PRO A 6 -2.92 7.80 -5.76
N GLU A 7 -1.81 8.10 -6.44
CA GLU A 7 -1.83 8.80 -7.71
C GLU A 7 -2.00 7.78 -8.85
N ILE A 8 -3.07 7.90 -9.63
CA ILE A 8 -3.34 7.01 -10.77
C ILE A 8 -2.71 7.60 -12.03
N ILE A 9 -1.81 6.84 -12.68
CA ILE A 9 -1.01 7.27 -13.82
C ILE A 9 -1.29 6.36 -15.01
N GLU A 10 -1.65 6.93 -16.17
CA GLU A 10 -1.74 6.21 -17.44
C GLU A 10 -0.39 6.25 -18.18
N LYS A 11 0.09 5.09 -18.63
CA LYS A 11 1.31 4.93 -19.39
C LYS A 11 1.10 3.91 -20.50
N ASN A 12 1.21 4.34 -21.76
CA ASN A 12 1.14 3.48 -22.94
C ASN A 12 -0.16 2.63 -23.00
N GLY A 13 -1.31 3.22 -22.64
CA GLY A 13 -2.61 2.54 -22.60
C GLY A 13 -2.82 1.61 -21.40
N SER A 14 -1.86 1.55 -20.47
CA SER A 14 -1.97 0.83 -19.20
C SER A 14 -2.09 1.82 -18.05
N TRP A 15 -2.88 1.47 -17.04
CA TRP A 15 -3.11 2.26 -15.84
C TRP A 15 -2.27 1.71 -14.70
N THR A 16 -1.58 2.56 -13.97
CA THR A 16 -0.74 2.21 -12.81
C THR A 16 -1.12 3.12 -11.64
N TYR A 17 -0.72 2.78 -10.42
CA TYR A 17 -0.88 3.70 -9.30
C TYR A 17 0.42 3.89 -8.54
N ARG A 18 0.58 5.06 -7.91
CA ARG A 18 1.76 5.45 -7.15
C ARG A 18 1.37 5.80 -5.72
N ILE A 19 2.01 5.18 -4.74
CA ILE A 19 1.84 5.46 -3.31
C ILE A 19 3.23 5.53 -2.68
N GLY A 20 3.49 6.51 -1.81
CA GLY A 20 4.78 6.67 -1.13
C GLY A 20 5.98 6.84 -2.08
N GLY A 21 5.73 7.30 -3.31
CA GLY A 21 6.76 7.45 -4.34
C GLY A 21 7.05 6.20 -5.17
N MET A 22 6.48 5.04 -4.82
CA MET A 22 6.62 3.77 -5.57
C MET A 22 5.43 3.54 -6.50
N THR A 23 5.69 3.03 -7.71
CA THR A 23 4.66 2.70 -8.71
C THR A 23 4.35 1.21 -8.71
N PHE A 24 3.06 0.87 -8.71
CA PHE A 24 2.57 -0.50 -8.59
C PHE A 24 1.62 -0.88 -9.72
N GLY A 25 1.77 -2.14 -10.15
CA GLY A 25 0.88 -2.82 -11.08
C GLY A 25 0.87 -2.23 -12.50
N SER A 26 0.17 -2.93 -13.38
CA SER A 26 -0.25 -2.47 -14.71
C SER A 26 -1.64 -3.02 -14.96
N TYR A 27 -2.60 -2.10 -15.07
CA TYR A 27 -4.02 -2.41 -15.13
C TYR A 27 -4.60 -1.99 -16.49
N PRO A 28 -5.55 -2.75 -17.05
CA PRO A 28 -6.17 -2.41 -18.33
C PRO A 28 -7.16 -1.24 -18.25
N SER A 29 -7.44 -0.70 -17.05
CA SER A 29 -8.43 0.37 -16.86
C SER A 29 -8.19 1.17 -15.58
N ARG A 30 -8.53 2.47 -15.62
CA ARG A 30 -8.46 3.38 -14.47
C ARG A 30 -9.16 2.85 -13.22
N LYS A 31 -10.35 2.24 -13.41
CA LYS A 31 -11.14 1.66 -12.31
C LYS A 31 -10.41 0.51 -11.62
N ALA A 32 -9.70 -0.34 -12.38
CA ALA A 32 -8.93 -1.44 -11.81
C ALA A 32 -7.73 -0.93 -11.01
N ALA A 33 -7.04 0.11 -11.49
CA ALA A 33 -5.97 0.75 -10.75
C ALA A 33 -6.47 1.41 -9.44
N LEU A 34 -7.64 2.07 -9.48
CA LEU A 34 -8.27 2.66 -8.29
C LEU A 34 -8.69 1.62 -7.25
N ILE A 35 -9.30 0.51 -7.67
CA ILE A 35 -9.69 -0.56 -6.75
C ILE A 35 -8.45 -1.20 -6.14
N ALA A 36 -7.41 -1.45 -6.94
CA ALA A 36 -6.16 -2.01 -6.45
C ALA A 36 -5.46 -1.05 -5.47
N SER A 37 -5.47 0.25 -5.75
CA SER A 37 -4.87 1.24 -4.87
C SER A 37 -5.64 1.42 -3.56
N ALA A 38 -6.98 1.37 -3.60
CA ALA A 38 -7.81 1.39 -2.41
C ALA A 38 -7.60 0.13 -1.54
N LYS A 39 -7.51 -1.04 -2.18
CA LYS A 39 -7.14 -2.27 -1.48
C LYS A 39 -5.75 -2.21 -0.87
N HIS A 40 -4.80 -1.51 -1.50
CA HIS A 40 -3.45 -1.35 -0.93
C HIS A 40 -3.43 -0.45 0.32
N GLN A 41 -4.43 0.41 0.50
CA GLN A 41 -4.64 1.20 1.73
C GLN A 41 -5.45 0.43 2.78
N ASP A 42 -6.39 -0.43 2.34
CA ASP A 42 -7.24 -1.26 3.21
C ASP A 42 -6.49 -2.51 3.73
N GLU A 43 -5.66 -3.12 2.86
CA GLU A 43 -4.57 -4.03 3.22
C GLU A 43 -3.37 -3.26 3.75
N HIS A 44 -3.59 -2.30 4.65
CA HIS A 44 -2.70 -2.22 5.78
C HIS A 44 -2.85 -3.57 6.52
N PRO A 45 -1.94 -4.56 6.39
CA PRO A 45 -1.57 -5.20 7.63
C PRO A 45 -1.21 -4.02 8.54
N GLU A 46 -1.68 -4.04 9.78
CA GLU A 46 -1.07 -3.20 10.81
C GLU A 46 0.42 -3.15 10.52
N PRO A 47 1.08 -1.97 10.58
CA PRO A 47 2.53 -2.00 10.54
C PRO A 47 2.89 -3.10 11.52
N VAL A 48 3.58 -4.14 11.06
CA VAL A 48 4.45 -4.86 11.95
C VAL A 48 5.40 -3.74 12.37
N ALA A 49 4.98 -2.98 13.39
CA ALA A 49 5.86 -2.46 14.38
C ALA A 49 6.78 -3.65 14.57
N ARG A 50 7.99 -3.54 14.00
CA ARG A 50 9.12 -4.29 14.50
C ARG A 50 8.88 -4.30 15.98
N GLN A 51 8.63 -5.49 16.49
CA GLN A 51 8.30 -5.76 17.87
C GLN A 51 9.52 -5.29 18.68
N ASP A 52 9.60 -3.98 18.90
CA ASP A 52 10.28 -3.39 20.03
C ASP A 52 9.24 -3.45 21.16
N GLN A 53 8.92 -4.67 21.53
CA GLN A 53 8.24 -4.96 22.77
C GLN A 53 8.91 -6.22 23.28
N GLY A 54 9.78 -5.98 24.26
CA GLY A 54 10.68 -6.97 24.82
C GLY A 54 9.99 -8.31 25.01
N SER A 55 10.68 -9.36 24.59
CA SER A 55 10.40 -10.73 25.00
C SER A 55 10.33 -10.73 26.52
N ARG A 56 9.10 -10.68 27.02
CA ARG A 56 8.78 -10.75 28.44
C ARG A 56 9.15 -12.18 28.86
N ASP A 57 10.27 -12.31 29.55
CA ASP A 57 10.76 -13.53 30.15
C ASP A 57 9.63 -14.26 30.89
N TRP A 58 9.25 -15.42 30.37
CA TRP A 58 8.42 -16.39 31.09
C TRP A 58 9.36 -17.33 31.82
N ASN A 59 9.83 -16.94 33.00
CA ASN A 59 10.45 -17.87 33.94
C ASN A 59 10.35 -17.35 35.38
N ASN A 60 9.29 -17.74 36.10
CA ASN A 60 9.33 -18.04 37.54
C ASN A 60 8.05 -18.76 37.98
#